data_AF-A0A832ZF21-F1
#
_entry.id   AF-A0A832ZF21-F1
#
_cell.length_a   1.000
_cell.length_b   1.000
_cell.length_c   1.000
_cell.angle_alpha   90.00
_cell.angle_beta   90.00
_cell.angle_gamma   90.00
#
_symmetry.space_group_name_H-M   'P 1'
#
loop_
_entity.id
_entity.type
_entity.pdbx_description
1 polymer ?
#
loop_
_entity_poly.entity_id
_entity_poly.type
_entity_poly.pdbx_seq_one_letter_code
_entity_poly.pdbx_strand_id
1 'polypeptide(L)'
;AASQDYDALLFGAPRLVRNLAISGRRKLPRKNVYIELKPELIELEKVLRALGITREQLILIGIMIGTDYNPDGVKGIGPKTALKMVKAYKDPHKLLKSLPKTEFPVDPEKIFNYFLNPPITDDYRLEWREPDEKRIYELLVVEHDFSPERVKNAVERLKKAYREHFKGRQLGLDLWFKR
;
A
#
# COMPACT_ATOMS: atom_id res chain seq x y z
N ALA A 1 1.13 -6.60 -0.24
CA ALA A 1 1.64 -5.21 -0.27
C ALA A 1 1.35 -4.53 1.06
N ALA A 2 2.15 -3.52 1.43
CA ALA A 2 1.88 -2.65 2.57
C ALA A 2 2.02 -1.20 2.11
N SER A 3 0.94 -0.42 2.20
CA SER A 3 0.89 0.98 1.78
C SER A 3 -0.26 1.70 2.50
N GLN A 4 -0.24 3.03 2.54
CA GLN A 4 -1.42 3.80 2.92
C GLN A 4 -2.39 3.94 1.76
N ASP A 5 -1.93 3.86 0.52
CA ASP A 5 -2.76 4.01 -0.67
C ASP A 5 -3.34 2.68 -1.15
N TYR A 6 -4.36 2.76 -2.00
CA TYR A 6 -5.10 1.60 -2.48
C TYR A 6 -4.59 1.07 -3.83
N ASP A 7 -3.63 1.76 -4.45
CA ASP A 7 -3.13 1.45 -5.79
C ASP A 7 -2.58 0.04 -5.92
N ALA A 8 -2.00 -0.49 -4.84
CA ALA A 8 -1.56 -1.87 -4.80
C ALA A 8 -2.69 -2.86 -5.15
N LEU A 9 -3.93 -2.58 -4.75
CA LEU A 9 -5.10 -3.39 -5.12
C LEU A 9 -5.44 -3.25 -6.61
N LEU A 10 -5.27 -2.05 -7.18
CA LEU A 10 -5.46 -1.79 -8.61
C LEU A 10 -4.42 -2.56 -9.45
N PHE A 11 -3.16 -2.55 -9.01
CA PHE A 11 -2.08 -3.38 -9.57
C PHE A 11 -2.22 -4.88 -9.29
N GLY A 12 -3.25 -5.31 -8.56
CA GLY A 12 -3.60 -6.72 -8.39
C GLY A 12 -2.99 -7.40 -7.17
N ALA A 13 -2.49 -6.65 -6.19
CA ALA A 13 -2.02 -7.23 -4.94
C ALA A 13 -3.17 -7.99 -4.24
N PRO A 14 -3.00 -9.29 -3.91
CA PRO A 14 -4.08 -10.08 -3.31
C PRO A 14 -4.42 -9.59 -1.89
N ARG A 15 -3.43 -9.04 -1.19
CA ARG A 15 -3.54 -8.53 0.18
C ARG A 15 -2.81 -7.20 0.32
N LEU A 16 -3.48 -6.23 0.92
CA LEU A 16 -2.93 -4.92 1.28
C LEU A 16 -3.03 -4.72 2.80
N VAL A 17 -1.91 -4.39 3.43
CA VAL A 17 -1.86 -3.98 4.84
C VAL A 17 -1.70 -2.47 4.91
N ARG A 18 -2.67 -1.78 5.53
CA ARG A 18 -2.62 -0.33 5.80
C ARG A 18 -2.21 -0.06 7.24
N ASN A 19 -1.83 1.19 7.54
CA ASN A 19 -1.44 1.67 8.86
C ASN A 19 -0.19 0.99 9.50
N LEU A 20 0.55 0.12 8.78
CA LEU A 20 1.69 -0.60 9.35
C LEU A 20 2.78 0.36 9.88
N ALA A 21 3.17 1.36 9.07
CA ALA A 21 4.22 2.33 9.39
C ALA A 21 3.79 3.45 10.37
N ILE A 22 2.49 3.63 10.59
CA ILE A 22 1.92 4.72 11.42
C ILE A 22 1.07 4.18 12.58
N SER A 23 1.21 2.89 12.88
CA SER A 23 0.46 2.23 13.95
C SER A 23 0.84 2.82 15.31
N GLY A 24 -0.17 2.97 16.19
CA GLY A 24 0.01 3.56 17.51
C GLY A 24 -1.05 4.61 17.85
N ARG A 25 -0.81 5.33 18.96
CA ARG A 25 -1.72 6.38 19.44
C ARG A 25 -1.23 7.75 19.00
N ARG A 26 -2.07 8.47 18.25
CA ARG A 26 -1.80 9.85 17.83
C ARG A 26 -2.77 10.79 18.53
N LYS A 27 -2.25 11.85 19.15
CA LYS A 27 -3.06 12.97 19.65
C LYS A 27 -3.46 13.86 18.48
N LEU A 28 -4.73 14.21 18.38
CA LEU A 28 -5.18 15.17 17.38
C LEU A 28 -4.65 16.58 17.72
N PRO A 29 -4.11 17.32 16.73
CA PRO A 29 -3.76 18.72 16.93
C PRO A 29 -4.97 19.48 17.45
N ARG A 30 -4.78 20.28 18.51
CA ARG A 30 -5.80 21.15 19.10
C ARG A 30 -7.03 20.45 19.69
N LYS A 31 -7.00 19.12 19.88
CA LYS A 31 -8.06 18.36 20.57
C LYS A 31 -7.44 17.38 21.58
N ASN A 32 -8.07 17.23 22.75
CA ASN A 32 -7.67 16.22 23.74
C ASN A 32 -8.25 14.84 23.42
N VAL A 33 -8.15 14.43 22.15
CA VAL A 33 -8.62 13.15 21.65
C VAL A 33 -7.43 12.39 21.09
N TYR A 34 -7.31 11.13 21.50
CA TYR A 34 -6.32 10.19 20.98
C TYR A 34 -7.00 9.24 20.01
N ILE A 35 -6.43 9.11 18.81
CA ILE A 35 -6.84 8.12 17.83
C ILE A 35 -5.83 6.97 17.91
N GLU A 36 -6.34 5.75 18.10
CA GLU A 36 -5.55 4.55 17.98
C GLU A 36 -5.65 4.03 16.54
N LEU A 37 -4.53 4.09 15.82
CA LEU A 37 -4.42 3.53 14.47
C LEU A 37 -3.89 2.11 14.58
N LYS A 38 -4.70 1.15 14.14
CA LYS A 38 -4.35 -0.27 14.09
C LYS A 38 -4.03 -0.68 12.66
N PRO A 39 -3.10 -1.64 12.45
CA PRO A 39 -2.93 -2.25 11.14
C PRO A 39 -4.24 -2.84 10.62
N GLU A 40 -4.54 -2.57 9.35
CA GLU A 40 -5.75 -3.05 8.68
C GLU A 40 -5.36 -3.96 7.53
N LEU A 41 -6.03 -5.11 7.42
CA LEU A 41 -5.84 -6.05 6.32
C LEU A 41 -7.02 -5.95 5.34
N ILE A 42 -6.70 -5.72 4.07
CA ILE A 42 -7.66 -5.68 2.97
C ILE A 42 -7.31 -6.79 1.99
N GLU A 43 -8.29 -7.64 1.68
CA GLU A 43 -8.12 -8.75 0.74
C GLU A 43 -8.89 -8.43 -0.54
N LEU A 44 -8.17 -8.34 -1.66
CA LEU A 44 -8.72 -7.92 -2.96
C LEU A 44 -9.94 -8.77 -3.34
N GLU A 45 -9.82 -10.09 -3.19
CA GLU A 45 -10.87 -11.03 -3.54
C GLU A 45 -12.16 -10.83 -2.71
N LYS A 46 -12.03 -10.51 -1.41
CA LYS A 46 -13.18 -10.19 -0.55
C LYS A 46 -13.84 -8.87 -0.96
N VAL A 47 -13.04 -7.87 -1.31
CA VAL A 47 -13.54 -6.57 -1.79
C VAL A 47 -14.30 -6.75 -3.11
N LEU A 48 -13.70 -7.44 -4.08
CA LEU A 48 -14.32 -7.71 -5.38
C LEU A 48 -15.64 -8.48 -5.24
N ARG A 49 -15.67 -9.52 -4.40
CA ARG A 49 -16.91 -10.27 -4.11
C ARG A 49 -17.98 -9.41 -3.44
N ALA A 50 -17.62 -8.65 -2.42
CA ALA A 50 -18.58 -7.81 -1.69
C ALA A 50 -19.18 -6.73 -2.59
N LEU A 51 -18.37 -6.18 -3.52
CA LEU A 51 -18.83 -5.20 -4.48
C LEU A 51 -19.48 -5.83 -5.72
N GLY A 52 -19.26 -7.12 -6.01
CA GLY A 52 -19.76 -7.79 -7.20
C GLY A 52 -19.17 -7.23 -8.49
N ILE A 53 -17.86 -6.98 -8.50
CA ILE A 53 -17.13 -6.39 -9.64
C ILE A 53 -15.83 -7.16 -9.93
N THR A 54 -15.28 -6.99 -11.12
CA THR A 54 -13.96 -7.50 -11.51
C THR A 54 -12.83 -6.51 -11.17
N ARG A 55 -11.58 -6.97 -11.22
CA ARG A 55 -10.41 -6.10 -11.05
C ARG A 55 -10.37 -4.99 -12.12
N GLU A 56 -10.71 -5.30 -13.36
CA GLU A 56 -10.80 -4.30 -14.44
C GLU A 56 -11.81 -3.20 -14.12
N GLN A 57 -12.98 -3.57 -13.61
CA GLN A 57 -13.98 -2.61 -13.14
C GLN A 57 -13.48 -1.78 -11.96
N LEU A 58 -12.72 -2.39 -11.04
CA LEU A 58 -12.09 -1.66 -9.94
C LEU A 58 -11.06 -0.63 -10.44
N ILE A 59 -10.26 -0.99 -11.45
CA ILE A 59 -9.32 -0.06 -12.11
C ILE A 59 -10.09 1.12 -12.73
N LEU A 60 -11.19 0.86 -13.44
CA LEU A 60 -12.03 1.92 -14.01
C LEU A 60 -12.64 2.84 -12.94
N ILE A 61 -13.03 2.29 -11.79
CA ILE A 61 -13.45 3.11 -10.65
C ILE A 61 -12.32 4.05 -10.22
N GLY A 62 -11.09 3.54 -10.07
CA GLY A 62 -9.93 4.36 -9.74
C GLY A 62 -9.69 5.48 -10.75
N ILE A 63 -9.68 5.15 -12.05
CA ILE A 63 -9.51 6.12 -13.13
C ILE A 63 -10.63 7.17 -13.13
N MET A 64 -11.89 6.80 -12.89
CA MET A 64 -12.98 7.79 -12.87
C MET A 64 -12.93 8.72 -11.65
N ILE A 65 -12.51 8.22 -10.48
CA ILE A 65 -12.38 9.04 -9.26
C ILE A 65 -11.14 9.95 -9.35
N GLY A 66 -10.07 9.43 -9.94
CA GLY A 66 -8.76 10.07 -10.01
C GLY A 66 -7.69 9.14 -9.42
N THR A 67 -6.57 9.04 -10.14
CA THR A 67 -5.34 8.35 -9.71
C THR A 67 -4.16 9.30 -9.83
N ASP A 68 -2.98 8.91 -9.39
CA ASP A 68 -1.76 9.70 -9.61
C ASP A 68 -1.48 10.00 -11.10
N TYR A 69 -2.01 9.18 -12.03
CA TYR A 69 -1.90 9.39 -13.47
C TYR A 69 -2.96 10.33 -14.06
N ASN A 70 -4.03 10.60 -13.29
CA ASN A 70 -5.12 11.49 -13.68
C ASN A 70 -5.76 12.12 -12.42
N PRO A 71 -5.08 13.06 -11.74
CA PRO A 71 -5.45 13.50 -10.40
C PRO A 71 -6.86 14.08 -10.28
N ASP A 72 -7.34 14.73 -11.35
CA ASP A 72 -8.67 15.36 -11.38
C ASP A 72 -9.82 14.37 -11.59
N GLY A 73 -9.52 13.12 -12.00
CA GLY A 73 -10.52 12.13 -12.34
C GLY A 73 -11.45 12.59 -13.45
N VAL A 74 -12.71 12.14 -13.41
CA VAL A 74 -13.79 12.67 -14.26
C VAL A 74 -14.66 13.57 -13.40
N LYS A 75 -14.88 14.80 -13.88
CA LYS A 75 -15.60 15.81 -13.09
C LYS A 75 -17.03 15.36 -12.79
N GLY A 76 -17.39 15.38 -11.50
CA GLY A 76 -18.73 15.00 -11.03
C GLY A 76 -18.93 13.49 -10.82
N ILE A 77 -17.91 12.66 -11.06
CA ILE A 77 -17.96 11.21 -10.79
C ILE A 77 -17.24 10.90 -9.48
N GLY A 78 -18.01 10.69 -8.42
CA GLY A 78 -17.50 10.18 -7.15
C GLY A 78 -17.56 8.64 -7.04
N PRO A 79 -17.08 8.05 -5.92
CA PRO A 79 -16.97 6.60 -5.76
C PRO A 79 -18.29 5.83 -5.93
N LYS A 80 -19.40 6.38 -5.43
CA LYS A 80 -20.73 5.75 -5.55
C LYS A 80 -21.23 5.77 -7.00
N THR A 81 -20.99 6.86 -7.72
CA THR A 81 -21.40 7.00 -9.12
C THR A 81 -20.55 6.11 -10.01
N ALA A 82 -19.22 6.11 -9.81
CA ALA A 82 -18.29 5.21 -10.49
C ALA A 82 -18.71 3.75 -10.34
N LEU A 83 -19.03 3.31 -9.11
CA LEU A 83 -19.49 1.94 -8.85
C LEU A 83 -20.80 1.60 -9.58
N LYS A 84 -21.76 2.53 -9.63
CA LYS A 84 -23.01 2.34 -10.38
C LYS A 84 -22.74 2.21 -11.88
N MET A 85 -21.84 3.04 -12.42
CA MET A 85 -21.49 3.02 -13.84
C MET A 85 -20.83 1.71 -14.24
N VAL A 86 -19.79 1.25 -13.51
CA VAL A 86 -19.14 -0.03 -13.87
C VAL A 86 -20.08 -1.23 -13.74
N LYS A 87 -21.08 -1.18 -12.85
CA LYS A 87 -22.10 -2.24 -12.75
C LYS A 87 -23.12 -2.20 -13.88
N ALA A 88 -23.44 -1.02 -14.40
CA ALA A 88 -24.33 -0.87 -15.54
C ALA A 88 -23.65 -1.34 -16.84
N TYR A 89 -22.37 -1.01 -17.01
CA TYR A 89 -21.55 -1.48 -18.13
C TYR A 89 -20.94 -2.84 -17.82
N LYS A 90 -21.60 -3.93 -18.23
CA LYS A 90 -21.07 -5.30 -18.10
C LYS A 90 -19.71 -5.49 -18.80
N ASP A 91 -19.39 -4.65 -19.77
CA ASP A 91 -18.13 -4.64 -20.51
C ASP A 91 -17.28 -3.42 -20.10
N PRO A 92 -16.16 -3.64 -19.37
CA PRO A 92 -15.23 -2.58 -18.95
C PRO A 92 -14.67 -1.76 -20.12
N HIS A 93 -14.42 -2.38 -21.28
CA HIS A 93 -13.84 -1.70 -22.42
C HIS A 93 -14.81 -0.72 -23.08
N LYS A 94 -16.12 -1.01 -23.05
CA LYS A 94 -17.14 -0.06 -23.53
C LYS A 94 -17.20 1.19 -22.67
N LEU A 95 -17.14 1.02 -21.35
CA LEU A 95 -17.11 2.14 -20.42
C LEU A 95 -15.85 2.98 -20.61
N LEU A 96 -14.68 2.34 -20.72
CA LEU A 96 -13.40 3.00 -20.96
C LEU A 96 -13.44 3.91 -22.20
N LYS A 97 -14.02 3.43 -23.30
CA LYS A 97 -14.19 4.20 -24.54
C LYS A 97 -15.18 5.37 -24.42
N SER A 98 -16.13 5.29 -23.49
CA SER A 98 -17.13 6.34 -23.25
C SER A 98 -16.62 7.46 -22.34
N LEU A 99 -15.45 7.30 -21.72
CA LEU A 99 -14.88 8.32 -20.85
C LEU A 99 -14.48 9.58 -21.66
N PRO A 100 -14.69 10.79 -21.11
CA PRO A 100 -14.38 12.03 -21.81
C PRO A 100 -12.87 12.23 -21.90
N LYS A 101 -12.24 11.81 -23.00
CA LYS A 101 -10.78 11.89 -23.19
C LYS A 101 -10.18 13.29 -22.97
N THR A 102 -10.97 14.34 -23.21
CA THR A 102 -10.56 15.74 -23.01
C THR A 102 -10.33 16.13 -21.54
N GLU A 103 -10.85 15.35 -20.60
CA GLU A 103 -10.66 15.59 -19.16
C GLU A 103 -9.39 14.92 -18.60
N PHE A 104 -8.69 14.11 -19.41
CA PHE A 104 -7.53 13.36 -18.95
C PHE A 104 -6.22 13.94 -19.51
N PRO A 105 -5.17 14.04 -18.68
CA PRO A 105 -3.84 14.45 -19.15
C PRO A 105 -3.17 13.38 -20.03
N VAL A 106 -3.57 12.11 -19.86
CA VAL A 106 -3.07 10.94 -20.59
C VAL A 106 -4.26 10.09 -21.04
N ASP A 107 -4.15 9.42 -22.19
CA ASP A 107 -5.23 8.54 -22.68
C ASP A 107 -5.64 7.53 -21.60
N PRO A 108 -6.93 7.50 -21.19
CA PRO A 108 -7.46 6.55 -20.22
C PRO A 108 -7.11 5.09 -20.53
N GLU A 109 -7.03 4.72 -21.81
CA GLU A 109 -6.66 3.35 -22.20
C GLU A 109 -5.23 2.99 -21.80
N LYS A 110 -4.29 3.96 -21.86
CA LYS A 110 -2.91 3.74 -21.43
C LYS A 110 -2.83 3.56 -19.92
N ILE A 111 -3.56 4.40 -19.17
CA ILE A 111 -3.62 4.30 -17.69
C ILE A 111 -4.22 2.95 -17.28
N PHE A 112 -5.33 2.56 -17.91
CA PHE A 112 -5.98 1.28 -17.66
C PHE A 112 -5.04 0.09 -17.92
N ASN A 113 -4.37 0.08 -19.07
CA ASN A 113 -3.42 -0.98 -19.41
C ASN A 113 -2.21 -1.01 -18.48
N TYR A 114 -1.74 0.15 -18.03
CA TYR A 114 -0.64 0.23 -17.07
C TYR A 114 -1.01 -0.38 -15.72
N PHE A 115 -2.21 -0.12 -15.21
CA PHE A 115 -2.68 -0.80 -14.00
C PHE A 115 -2.91 -2.28 -14.21
N LEU A 116 -3.44 -2.69 -15.35
CA LEU A 116 -3.75 -4.09 -15.65
C LEU A 116 -2.47 -4.93 -15.77
N ASN A 117 -1.49 -4.42 -16.53
CA ASN A 117 -0.23 -5.07 -16.86
C ASN A 117 0.95 -4.12 -16.57
N PRO A 118 1.25 -3.84 -15.29
CA PRO A 118 2.37 -2.98 -14.94
C PRO A 118 3.69 -3.67 -15.31
N PRO A 119 4.74 -2.89 -15.64
CA PRO A 119 6.08 -3.46 -15.77
C PRO A 119 6.52 -4.02 -14.41
N ILE A 120 6.78 -5.33 -14.37
CA ILE A 120 7.29 -6.03 -13.19
C ILE A 120 8.64 -6.66 -13.50
N THR A 121 9.39 -6.96 -12.45
CA THR A 121 10.65 -7.72 -12.55
C THR A 121 10.61 -8.86 -11.54
N ASP A 122 11.07 -10.03 -11.97
CA ASP A 122 11.33 -11.17 -11.09
C ASP A 122 12.82 -11.22 -10.65
N ASP A 123 13.63 -10.27 -11.13
CA ASP A 123 15.06 -10.17 -10.82
C ASP A 123 15.30 -9.50 -9.47
N TYR A 124 14.92 -10.20 -8.40
CA TYR A 124 15.24 -9.82 -7.04
C TYR A 124 15.31 -11.03 -6.11
N ARG A 125 16.09 -10.91 -5.04
CA ARG A 125 16.17 -11.91 -3.97
C ARG A 125 15.93 -11.26 -2.62
N LEU A 126 14.97 -11.81 -1.86
CA LEU A 126 14.70 -11.36 -0.50
C LEU A 126 15.71 -11.99 0.47
N GLU A 127 16.67 -11.19 0.92
CA GLU A 127 17.66 -11.57 1.92
C GLU A 127 17.68 -10.54 3.05
N TRP A 128 17.60 -11.02 4.29
CA TRP A 128 17.84 -10.19 5.47
C TRP A 128 19.26 -10.43 5.96
N ARG A 129 20.09 -9.38 5.94
CA ARG A 129 21.50 -9.42 6.36
C ARG A 129 21.67 -8.84 7.76
N GLU A 130 22.76 -9.20 8.41
CA GLU A 130 23.09 -8.67 9.72
C GLU A 130 23.32 -7.15 9.64
N PRO A 131 22.76 -6.34 10.57
CA PRO A 131 22.92 -4.89 10.53
C PRO A 131 24.39 -4.46 10.69
N ASP A 132 24.85 -3.56 9.83
CA ASP A 132 26.18 -2.93 9.95
C ASP A 132 26.12 -1.74 10.92
N GLU A 133 26.53 -1.96 12.16
CA GLU A 133 26.45 -0.95 13.21
C GLU A 133 27.28 0.30 12.90
N LYS A 134 28.48 0.11 12.32
CA LYS A 134 29.40 1.22 12.03
C LYS A 134 28.78 2.14 10.99
N ARG A 135 28.29 1.56 9.90
CA ARG A 135 27.67 2.32 8.81
C ARG A 135 26.35 2.98 9.21
N ILE A 136 25.56 2.33 10.08
CA ILE A 136 24.35 2.93 10.65
C ILE A 136 24.72 4.15 11.53
N TYR A 137 25.78 4.04 12.34
CA TYR A 137 26.23 5.13 13.18
C TYR A 137 26.75 6.32 12.35
N GLU A 138 27.59 6.05 11.35
CA GLU A 138 28.11 7.08 10.44
C GLU A 138 26.95 7.83 9.75
N LEU A 139 26.02 7.11 9.12
CA LEU A 139 24.89 7.74 8.42
C LEU A 139 23.98 8.52 9.39
N LEU A 140 23.54 7.92 10.49
CA LEU A 140 22.52 8.55 11.33
C LEU A 140 23.11 9.59 12.29
N VAL A 141 24.26 9.33 12.90
CA VAL A 141 24.83 10.19 13.94
C VAL A 141 25.77 11.23 13.35
N VAL A 142 26.66 10.84 12.42
CA VAL A 142 27.67 11.74 11.87
C VAL A 142 27.08 12.61 10.75
N GLU A 143 26.31 12.02 9.83
CA GLU A 143 25.76 12.76 8.67
C GLU A 143 24.40 13.41 8.94
N HIS A 144 23.61 12.88 9.88
CA HIS A 144 22.24 13.33 10.14
C HIS A 144 21.95 13.75 11.60
N ASP A 145 22.98 13.86 12.45
CA ASP A 145 22.91 14.39 13.83
C ASP A 145 21.87 13.71 14.75
N PHE A 146 21.57 12.42 14.52
CA PHE A 146 20.72 11.66 15.44
C PHE A 146 21.44 11.42 16.78
N SER A 147 20.65 11.34 17.86
CA SER A 147 21.18 11.04 19.20
C SER A 147 21.96 9.71 19.21
N PRO A 148 23.27 9.72 19.56
CA PRO A 148 24.10 8.52 19.57
C PRO A 148 23.53 7.41 20.46
N GLU A 149 23.00 7.79 21.63
CA GLU A 149 22.40 6.86 22.59
C GLU A 149 21.13 6.21 22.03
N ARG A 150 20.26 6.99 21.37
CA ARG A 150 19.04 6.45 20.75
C ARG A 150 19.36 5.49 19.61
N VAL A 151 20.33 5.83 18.76
CA VAL A 151 20.77 4.98 17.65
C VAL A 151 21.34 3.67 18.19
N LYS A 152 22.24 3.73 19.17
CA LYS A 152 22.82 2.53 19.81
C LYS A 152 21.74 1.59 20.34
N ASN A 153 20.80 2.11 21.13
CA ASN A 153 19.70 1.31 21.70
C ASN A 153 18.79 0.69 20.62
N ALA A 154 18.55 1.40 19.52
CA ALA A 154 17.76 0.89 18.40
C ALA A 154 18.49 -0.22 17.64
N VAL A 155 19.80 -0.08 17.42
CA VAL A 155 20.65 -1.09 16.77
C VAL A 155 20.74 -2.37 17.59
N GLU A 156 20.90 -2.27 18.91
CA GLU A 156 20.89 -3.45 19.80
C GLU A 156 19.57 -4.23 19.71
N ARG A 157 18.44 -3.51 19.72
CA ARG A 157 17.10 -4.10 19.50
C ARG A 157 16.98 -4.76 18.13
N LEU A 158 17.47 -4.11 17.08
CA LEU A 158 17.45 -4.64 15.72
C LEU A 158 18.26 -5.94 15.61
N LYS A 159 19.46 -5.99 16.19
CA LYS A 159 20.29 -7.21 16.22
C LYS A 159 19.66 -8.35 17.02
N LYS A 160 18.99 -8.03 18.13
CA LYS A 160 18.24 -9.03 18.90
C LYS A 160 17.11 -9.62 18.04
N ALA A 161 16.26 -8.78 17.46
CA ALA A 161 15.18 -9.21 16.57
C ALA A 161 15.69 -9.98 15.34
N TYR A 162 16.82 -9.56 14.75
CA TYR A 162 17.45 -10.27 13.65
C TYR A 162 17.84 -11.71 14.03
N ARG A 163 18.46 -11.88 15.19
CA ARG A 163 18.86 -13.20 15.70
C ARG A 163 17.65 -14.09 15.99
N GLU A 164 16.62 -13.53 16.60
CA GLU A 164 15.40 -14.26 17.00
C GLU A 164 14.56 -14.69 15.78
N HIS A 165 14.37 -13.81 14.79
CA HIS A 165 13.43 -14.04 13.70
C HIS A 165 14.05 -14.52 12.38
N PHE A 166 15.34 -14.26 12.14
CA PHE A 166 15.97 -14.53 10.84
C PHE A 166 17.20 -15.46 10.92
N LYS A 167 17.95 -15.47 12.03
CA LYS A 167 19.15 -16.33 12.21
C LYS A 167 18.84 -17.64 12.97
N GLY A 168 17.80 -17.67 13.80
CA GLY A 168 17.35 -18.85 14.56
C GLY A 168 16.61 -19.87 13.68
N ARG A 169 17.03 -21.14 13.74
CA ARG A 169 16.59 -22.22 12.81
C ARG A 169 15.18 -22.79 13.07
N GLN A 170 14.48 -22.38 14.12
CA GLN A 170 13.18 -22.98 14.45
C GLN A 170 12.24 -21.95 15.08
N LEU A 171 11.32 -21.43 14.27
CA LEU A 171 10.20 -20.64 14.76
C LEU A 171 9.17 -21.62 15.35
N GLY A 172 9.07 -21.67 16.68
CA GLY A 172 8.05 -22.48 17.37
C GLY A 172 6.63 -21.98 17.09
N LEU A 173 5.63 -22.85 17.24
CA LEU A 173 4.19 -22.52 17.03
C LEU A 173 3.69 -21.43 18.01
N ASP A 174 4.33 -21.34 19.17
CA ASP A 174 4.11 -20.32 20.21
C ASP A 174 4.40 -18.89 19.74
N LEU A 175 5.23 -18.72 18.70
CA LEU A 175 5.47 -17.40 18.08
C LEU A 175 4.29 -16.92 17.21
N TRP A 176 3.44 -17.84 16.74
CA TRP A 176 2.35 -17.54 15.80
C TRP A 176 0.99 -17.42 16.49
N PHE A 177 0.81 -18.15 17.60
CA PHE A 177 -0.44 -18.16 18.35
C PHE A 177 -0.22 -17.57 19.74
N LYS A 178 -0.81 -16.40 20.00
CA LYS A 178 -0.98 -15.95 21.37
C LYS A 178 -1.98 -16.89 22.07
N ARG A 179 -1.59 -17.42 23.23
CA ARG A 179 -2.55 -18.04 24.17
C ARG A 179 -3.54 -17.00 24.68
#